data_AF-A0A0Q0VTZ6-F1
#
_entry.id   AF-A0A0Q0VTZ6-F1
#
_cell.length_a   1.000
_cell.length_b   1.000
_cell.length_c   1.000
_cell.angle_alpha   90.00
_cell.angle_beta   90.00
_cell.angle_gamma   90.00
#
_symmetry.space_group_name_H-M   'P 1'
#
loop_
_entity.id
_entity.type
_entity.pdbx_description
1 polymer ?
#
loop_
_entity_poly.entity_id
_entity_poly.type
_entity_poly.pdbx_seq_one_letter_code
_entity_poly.pdbx_strand_id
1 'polypeptide(L)'
;MHNLSKIFKFPKISFTSIYRRIRKIIPEIENDNNNVLAAIDSSGFKITLRGDYLENKWHRKRKGWLKLHAIININNFNIIDYSITNEHNNDAKEGIKIIKRIKNKIKKLYGDKGYDSKAIYNELEDKAIIPPRKNAVTLSKGSIYRAKITRFIRRFSEGSWKINNNYRLRWNVEIYFSGIKRLFGETIRAVKPENIVQEMMLKVY
;
A
#
# COMPACT_ATOMS: atom_id res chain seq x y z
N MET A 1 -31.72 -30.97 -14.57
CA MET A 1 -31.36 -30.62 -13.17
C MET A 1 -32.40 -29.67 -12.59
N HIS A 2 -33.30 -30.15 -11.74
CA HIS A 2 -34.22 -29.30 -11.01
C HIS A 2 -33.48 -28.46 -9.96
N ASN A 3 -33.76 -27.15 -9.97
CA ASN A 3 -33.05 -26.17 -9.16
C ASN A 3 -33.53 -26.29 -7.70
N LEU A 4 -32.64 -26.73 -6.79
CA LEU A 4 -32.89 -26.93 -5.35
C LEU A 4 -33.53 -25.71 -4.65
N SER A 5 -33.40 -24.52 -5.23
CA SER A 5 -34.04 -23.28 -4.77
C SER A 5 -35.58 -23.31 -4.73
N LYS A 6 -36.24 -24.15 -5.55
CA LYS A 6 -37.71 -24.25 -5.55
C LYS A 6 -38.29 -24.99 -4.33
N ILE A 7 -37.50 -25.85 -3.69
CA ILE A 7 -37.98 -26.72 -2.60
C ILE A 7 -37.93 -26.00 -1.24
N PHE A 8 -36.98 -25.07 -1.05
CA PHE A 8 -36.70 -24.50 0.27
C PHE A 8 -36.99 -22.99 0.45
N LYS A 9 -37.69 -22.32 -0.48
CA LYS A 9 -37.97 -20.85 -0.40
C LYS A 9 -36.74 -19.96 -0.10
N PHE A 10 -35.52 -20.40 -0.41
CA PHE A 10 -34.36 -19.51 -0.31
C PHE A 10 -34.41 -18.45 -1.41
N PRO A 11 -34.17 -17.16 -1.11
CA PRO A 11 -34.12 -16.14 -2.14
C PRO A 11 -33.04 -16.52 -3.16
N LYS A 12 -33.39 -16.52 -4.44
CA LYS A 12 -32.44 -16.84 -5.53
C LYS A 12 -31.29 -15.83 -5.50
N ILE A 13 -30.16 -16.27 -4.96
CA ILE A 13 -28.96 -15.44 -4.88
C ILE A 13 -28.39 -15.32 -6.31
N SER A 14 -28.42 -14.10 -6.85
CA SER A 14 -27.76 -13.79 -8.11
C SER A 14 -26.44 -13.07 -7.87
N PHE A 15 -25.53 -13.11 -8.85
CA PHE A 15 -24.30 -12.33 -8.82
C PHE A 15 -24.57 -10.84 -8.51
N THR A 16 -25.61 -10.27 -9.12
CA THR A 16 -25.99 -8.87 -8.89
C THR A 16 -26.43 -8.63 -7.45
N SER A 17 -27.16 -9.57 -6.84
CA SER A 17 -27.57 -9.48 -5.44
C SER A 17 -26.38 -9.57 -4.49
N ILE A 18 -25.42 -10.46 -4.75
CA ILE A 18 -24.17 -10.57 -3.98
C ILE A 18 -23.35 -9.28 -4.11
N TYR A 19 -23.12 -8.81 -5.35
CA TYR A 19 -22.33 -7.62 -5.61
C TYR A 19 -22.92 -6.36 -4.94
N ARG A 20 -24.25 -6.20 -4.96
CA ARG A 20 -24.92 -5.10 -4.24
C ARG A 20 -24.75 -5.17 -2.72
N ARG A 21 -24.66 -6.37 -2.13
CA ARG A 21 -24.43 -6.56 -0.69
C ARG A 21 -22.98 -6.30 -0.32
N ILE A 22 -22.03 -6.84 -1.09
CA ILE A 22 -20.59 -6.58 -0.92
C ILE A 22 -20.32 -5.06 -0.98
N ARG A 23 -21.00 -4.34 -1.88
CA ARG A 23 -20.93 -2.87 -1.96
C ARG A 23 -21.44 -2.10 -0.74
N LYS A 24 -22.07 -2.76 0.22
CA LYS A 24 -22.47 -2.12 1.49
C LYS A 24 -21.49 -2.41 2.62
N ILE A 25 -20.51 -3.29 2.40
CA ILE A 25 -19.47 -3.59 3.37
C ILE A 25 -18.45 -2.44 3.33
N ILE A 26 -18.24 -1.84 4.49
CA ILE A 26 -17.18 -0.87 4.73
C ILE A 26 -16.19 -1.59 5.66
N PRO A 27 -15.02 -2.01 5.17
CA PRO A 27 -14.03 -2.65 6.01
C PRO A 27 -13.49 -1.64 7.03
N GLU A 28 -13.50 -2.01 8.31
CA GLU A 28 -12.95 -1.20 9.39
C GLU A 28 -11.51 -1.62 9.64
N ILE A 29 -10.57 -0.68 9.67
CA ILE A 29 -9.20 -1.02 10.03
C ILE A 29 -9.13 -1.24 11.54
N GLU A 30 -8.70 -2.41 11.97
CA GLU A 30 -8.50 -2.69 13.39
C GLU A 30 -7.57 -1.65 14.03
N ASN A 31 -7.96 -1.12 15.18
CA ASN A 31 -7.11 -0.23 15.95
C ASN A 31 -6.04 -1.06 16.65
N ASP A 32 -4.93 -1.29 15.94
CA ASP A 32 -3.75 -1.89 16.54
C ASP A 32 -3.18 -1.02 17.67
N ASN A 33 -2.57 -1.68 18.65
CA ASN A 33 -1.93 -1.07 19.82
C ASN A 33 -0.93 0.04 19.43
N ASN A 34 -0.71 0.99 20.34
CA ASN A 34 0.36 1.98 20.17
C ASN A 34 1.74 1.30 20.10
N ASN A 35 2.68 1.88 19.34
CA ASN A 35 4.09 1.47 19.23
C ASN A 35 4.38 0.26 18.31
N VAL A 36 3.83 0.29 17.10
CA VAL A 36 3.93 -0.76 16.07
C VAL A 36 5.21 -0.68 15.23
N LEU A 37 5.83 -1.82 14.95
CA LEU A 37 6.82 -1.95 13.88
C LEU A 37 6.08 -2.07 12.54
N ALA A 38 6.25 -1.07 11.68
CA ALA A 38 5.46 -0.95 10.47
C ALA A 38 6.33 -0.95 9.21
N ALA A 39 5.79 -1.43 8.09
CA ALA A 39 6.42 -1.34 6.78
C ALA A 39 5.49 -0.63 5.79
N ILE A 40 6.06 0.24 4.95
CA ILE A 40 5.36 0.98 3.91
C ILE A 40 5.89 0.60 2.53
N ASP A 41 4.99 0.32 1.62
CA ASP A 41 5.28 0.20 0.20
C ASP A 41 4.01 0.49 -0.62
N SER A 42 4.15 0.56 -1.94
CA SER A 42 3.03 0.69 -2.85
C SER A 42 2.96 -0.42 -3.88
N SER A 43 1.74 -0.80 -4.26
CA SER A 43 1.52 -1.83 -5.28
C SER A 43 0.50 -1.38 -6.34
N GLY A 44 0.81 -1.69 -7.59
CA GLY A 44 -0.06 -1.41 -8.73
C GLY A 44 -1.11 -2.49 -8.95
N PHE A 45 -2.33 -2.06 -9.23
CA PHE A 45 -3.48 -2.86 -9.64
C PHE A 45 -4.05 -2.33 -10.95
N LYS A 46 -4.41 -3.24 -11.85
CA LYS A 46 -4.89 -2.90 -13.19
C LYS A 46 -6.37 -2.58 -13.18
N ILE A 47 -6.76 -1.45 -13.76
CA ILE A 47 -8.18 -1.09 -13.92
C ILE A 47 -8.75 -1.82 -15.15
N THR A 48 -9.46 -2.93 -14.91
CA THR A 48 -10.15 -3.78 -15.88
C THR A 48 -9.30 -4.51 -16.94
N LEU A 49 -9.63 -5.77 -17.22
CA LEU A 49 -9.06 -6.57 -18.32
C LEU A 49 -9.45 -6.05 -19.72
N ARG A 50 -10.55 -5.29 -19.82
CA ARG A 50 -11.06 -4.78 -21.11
C ARG A 50 -10.14 -3.76 -21.75
N GLY A 51 -9.24 -3.11 -20.99
CA GLY A 51 -8.30 -2.13 -21.52
C GLY A 51 -7.44 -2.70 -22.64
N ASP A 52 -6.83 -3.87 -22.44
CA ASP A 52 -5.94 -4.49 -23.43
C ASP A 52 -6.70 -4.97 -24.66
N TYR A 53 -7.85 -5.63 -24.48
CA TYR A 53 -8.66 -6.11 -25.60
C TYR A 53 -9.24 -4.94 -26.43
N LEU A 54 -9.68 -3.86 -25.78
CA LEU A 54 -10.22 -2.68 -26.46
C LEU A 54 -9.14 -1.82 -27.10
N GLU A 55 -7.93 -1.77 -26.54
CA GLU A 55 -6.80 -1.10 -27.16
C GLU A 55 -6.33 -1.89 -28.40
N ASN A 56 -6.14 -3.20 -28.27
CA ASN A 56 -5.70 -4.04 -29.38
C ASN A 56 -6.72 -4.09 -30.52
N LYS A 57 -8.03 -4.02 -30.22
CA LYS A 57 -9.10 -4.13 -31.23
C LYS A 57 -9.62 -2.77 -31.73
N TRP A 58 -9.57 -1.72 -30.92
CA TRP A 58 -10.22 -0.43 -31.22
C TRP A 58 -9.36 0.81 -30.91
N HIS A 59 -8.06 0.65 -30.62
CA HIS A 59 -7.12 1.74 -30.29
C HIS A 59 -7.62 2.70 -29.19
N ARG A 60 -8.48 2.24 -28.28
CA ARG A 60 -8.96 3.04 -27.15
C ARG A 60 -7.91 3.09 -26.04
N LYS A 61 -7.68 4.28 -25.47
CA LYS A 61 -6.73 4.48 -24.36
C LYS A 61 -7.02 3.51 -23.20
N ARG A 62 -5.97 2.83 -22.71
CA ARG A 62 -6.00 2.02 -21.48
C ARG A 62 -6.55 2.85 -20.32
N LYS A 63 -7.29 2.21 -19.41
CA LYS A 63 -7.80 2.85 -18.18
C LYS A 63 -6.74 3.04 -17.08
N GLY A 64 -5.45 2.90 -17.38
CA GLY A 64 -4.37 3.07 -16.42
C GLY A 64 -4.37 2.03 -15.28
N TRP A 65 -3.59 2.33 -14.25
CA TRP A 65 -3.35 1.55 -13.05
C TRP A 65 -3.74 2.37 -11.83
N LEU A 66 -4.21 1.69 -10.80
CA LEU A 66 -4.29 2.25 -9.47
C LEU A 66 -3.11 1.79 -8.64
N LYS A 67 -2.64 2.68 -7.80
CA LYS A 67 -1.56 2.44 -6.87
C LYS A 67 -2.15 2.46 -5.47
N LEU A 68 -1.99 1.34 -4.76
CA LEU A 68 -2.30 1.20 -3.35
C LEU A 68 -1.01 1.45 -2.56
N HIS A 69 -0.98 2.51 -1.77
CA HIS A 69 0.05 2.74 -0.76
C HIS A 69 -0.46 2.19 0.56
N ALA A 70 0.23 1.23 1.18
CA ALA A 70 -0.22 0.64 2.43
C ALA A 70 0.91 0.65 3.47
N ILE A 71 0.53 0.94 4.71
CA ILE A 71 1.36 0.72 5.89
C ILE A 71 0.80 -0.48 6.62
N ILE A 72 1.62 -1.51 6.80
CA ILE A 72 1.24 -2.74 7.52
C ILE A 72 2.00 -2.84 8.84
N ASN A 73 1.41 -3.57 9.79
CA ASN A 73 2.09 -4.06 10.98
C ASN A 73 2.86 -5.33 10.61
N ILE A 74 4.16 -5.33 10.90
CA ILE A 74 5.07 -6.43 10.55
C ILE A 74 4.77 -7.72 11.33
N ASN A 75 4.17 -7.62 12.53
CA ASN A 75 3.98 -8.77 13.41
C ASN A 75 2.75 -9.62 13.04
N ASN A 76 1.64 -8.97 12.67
CA ASN A 76 0.37 -9.63 12.37
C ASN A 76 -0.06 -9.51 10.89
N PHE A 77 0.70 -8.78 10.06
CA PHE A 77 0.37 -8.48 8.66
C PHE A 77 -0.94 -7.71 8.44
N ASN A 78 -1.48 -7.07 9.49
CA ASN A 78 -2.65 -6.23 9.36
C ASN A 78 -2.27 -4.87 8.75
N ILE A 79 -3.17 -4.30 7.93
CA ILE A 79 -3.04 -2.90 7.51
C ILE A 79 -3.30 -1.99 8.71
N ILE A 80 -2.46 -0.97 8.84
CA ILE A 80 -2.64 0.11 9.81
C ILE A 80 -3.34 1.30 9.15
N ASP A 81 -2.92 1.64 7.92
CA ASP A 81 -3.51 2.72 7.12
C ASP A 81 -3.06 2.60 5.66
N TYR A 82 -3.83 3.19 4.74
CA TYR A 82 -3.55 3.14 3.31
C TYR A 82 -3.99 4.41 2.57
N SER A 83 -3.58 4.52 1.31
CA SER A 83 -4.06 5.51 0.34
C SER A 83 -4.15 4.86 -1.04
N ILE A 84 -5.13 5.26 -1.83
CA ILE A 84 -5.32 4.79 -3.20
C ILE A 84 -5.18 5.99 -4.13
N THR A 85 -4.27 5.89 -5.09
CA THR A 85 -4.03 6.93 -6.10
C THR A 85 -3.94 6.34 -7.50
N ASN A 86 -3.81 7.21 -8.50
CA ASN A 86 -3.41 6.78 -9.84
C ASN A 86 -1.87 6.55 -9.92
N GLU A 87 -1.41 6.11 -11.08
CA GLU A 87 0.00 5.80 -11.38
C GLU A 87 0.97 7.00 -11.32
N HIS A 88 0.49 8.23 -11.50
CA HIS A 88 1.33 9.43 -11.60
C HIS A 88 1.71 10.03 -10.23
N ASN A 89 1.08 9.56 -9.15
CA ASN A 89 1.37 10.06 -7.82
C ASN A 89 2.73 9.52 -7.31
N ASN A 90 3.50 10.43 -6.70
CA ASN A 90 4.79 10.15 -6.09
C ASN A 90 4.60 9.49 -4.72
N ASP A 91 5.26 8.34 -4.52
CA ASP A 91 5.12 7.51 -3.34
C ASP A 91 5.45 8.25 -2.05
N ALA A 92 6.51 9.06 -2.02
CA ALA A 92 6.85 9.85 -0.83
C ALA A 92 5.79 10.91 -0.50
N LYS A 93 5.14 11.50 -1.52
CA LYS A 93 4.10 12.53 -1.35
C LYS A 93 2.80 11.93 -0.82
N GLU A 94 2.48 10.69 -1.18
CA GLU A 94 1.32 9.99 -0.62
C GLU A 94 1.65 9.37 0.74
N GLY A 95 2.82 8.77 0.89
CA GLY A 95 3.29 8.17 2.14
C GLY A 95 3.28 9.15 3.30
N ILE A 96 3.73 10.39 3.11
CA ILE A 96 3.69 11.41 4.17
C ILE A 96 2.27 11.71 4.66
N LYS A 97 1.25 11.65 3.79
CA LYS A 97 -0.14 11.89 4.19
C LYS A 97 -0.65 10.77 5.09
N ILE A 98 -0.32 9.52 4.77
CA ILE A 98 -0.66 8.35 5.57
C ILE A 98 0.06 8.42 6.92
N ILE A 99 1.36 8.67 6.90
CA ILE A 99 2.21 8.76 8.09
C ILE A 99 1.69 9.81 9.07
N LYS A 100 1.27 10.99 8.60
CA LYS A 100 0.73 12.05 9.47
C LYS A 100 -0.50 11.60 10.27
N ARG A 101 -1.33 10.70 9.73
CA ARG A 101 -2.52 10.18 10.43
C ARG A 101 -2.17 9.20 11.53
N ILE A 102 -1.07 8.45 11.40
CA ILE A 102 -0.73 7.34 12.30
C ILE A 102 0.62 7.46 13.00
N LYS A 103 1.34 8.59 12.89
CA LYS A 103 2.70 8.75 13.43
C LYS A 103 2.86 8.41 14.91
N ASN A 104 1.82 8.64 15.71
CA ASN A 104 1.82 8.34 17.14
C ASN A 104 1.77 6.84 17.44
N LYS A 105 1.25 6.04 16.49
CA LYS A 105 1.19 4.57 16.59
C LYS A 105 2.49 3.91 16.15
N ILE A 106 3.34 4.58 15.37
CA ILE A 106 4.54 3.98 14.76
C ILE A 106 5.71 4.01 15.75
N LYS A 107 6.32 2.84 15.96
CA LYS A 107 7.63 2.65 16.61
C LYS A 107 8.78 2.82 15.63
N LYS A 108 8.71 2.11 14.51
CA LYS A 108 9.64 2.21 13.37
C LYS A 108 8.86 2.00 12.08
N LEU A 109 9.20 2.76 11.04
CA LEU A 109 8.65 2.61 9.70
C LEU A 109 9.75 2.20 8.73
N TYR A 110 9.61 1.02 8.16
CA TYR A 110 10.51 0.48 7.14
C TYR A 110 9.96 0.81 5.75
N GLY A 111 10.73 1.52 4.93
CA GLY A 111 10.31 1.91 3.59
C GLY A 111 11.46 1.84 2.59
N ASP A 112 11.13 1.79 1.31
CA ASP A 112 12.12 1.75 0.24
C ASP A 112 12.67 3.16 -0.11
N LYS A 113 13.60 3.24 -1.07
CA LYS A 113 14.18 4.52 -1.51
C LYS A 113 13.16 5.44 -2.20
N GLY A 114 12.03 4.91 -2.67
CA GLY A 114 10.90 5.67 -3.19
C GLY A 114 10.37 6.66 -2.16
N TYR A 115 10.30 6.23 -0.89
CA TYR A 115 9.87 7.03 0.26
C TYR A 115 10.96 7.92 0.89
N ASP A 116 12.17 8.01 0.31
CA ASP A 116 13.21 8.95 0.77
C ASP A 116 12.75 10.41 0.56
N SER A 117 12.25 11.04 1.63
CA SER A 117 11.90 12.46 1.61
C SER A 117 12.14 13.13 2.96
N LYS A 118 12.60 14.39 2.91
CA LYS A 118 12.83 15.21 4.12
C LYS A 118 11.58 15.27 5.01
N ALA A 119 10.40 15.40 4.42
CA ALA A 119 9.13 15.47 5.15
C ALA A 119 8.89 14.20 5.99
N ILE A 120 9.15 13.01 5.43
CA ILE A 120 8.99 11.74 6.17
C ILE A 120 9.98 11.65 7.34
N TYR A 121 11.25 11.99 7.13
CA TYR A 121 12.23 12.01 8.23
C TYR A 121 11.92 13.07 9.29
N ASN A 122 11.28 14.18 8.93
CA ASN A 122 10.94 15.21 9.91
C ASN A 122 9.70 14.83 10.75
N GLU A 123 8.78 14.03 10.22
CA GLU A 123 7.64 13.52 11.01
C GLU A 123 8.00 12.32 11.89
N LEU A 124 8.96 11.49 11.45
CA LEU A 124 9.28 10.23 12.11
C LEU A 124 10.66 10.18 12.75
N GLU A 125 11.56 11.09 12.41
CA GLU A 125 12.90 11.19 13.00
C GLU A 125 13.69 9.86 12.92
N ASP A 126 14.11 9.33 14.05
CA ASP A 126 14.83 8.07 14.21
C ASP A 126 13.96 6.83 13.95
N LYS A 127 12.63 6.99 13.93
CA LYS A 127 11.68 5.94 13.56
C LYS A 127 11.68 5.65 12.06
N ALA A 128 12.14 6.59 11.22
CA ALA A 128 12.20 6.40 9.77
C ALA A 128 13.39 5.51 9.36
N ILE A 129 13.11 4.23 9.10
CA ILE A 129 14.09 3.27 8.59
C ILE A 129 13.97 3.18 7.08
N ILE A 130 14.41 4.26 6.42
CA ILE A 130 14.40 4.41 4.97
C ILE A 130 15.83 4.71 4.51
N PRO A 131 16.36 4.02 3.49
CA PRO A 131 17.66 4.37 2.94
C PRO A 131 17.55 5.62 2.06
N PRO A 132 18.47 6.58 2.19
CA PRO A 132 18.50 7.73 1.31
C PRO A 132 18.88 7.34 -0.14
N ARG A 133 18.45 8.15 -1.11
CA ARG A 133 18.82 8.01 -2.52
C ARG A 133 20.32 8.25 -2.72
N LYS A 134 20.92 7.67 -3.78
CA LYS A 134 22.37 7.72 -4.06
C LYS A 134 22.96 9.14 -3.98
N ASN A 135 22.25 10.14 -4.50
CA ASN A 135 22.72 11.53 -4.55
C ASN A 135 22.26 12.35 -3.34
N ALA A 136 21.98 11.71 -2.19
CA ALA A 136 21.59 12.43 -0.99
C ALA A 136 22.73 13.31 -0.46
N VAL A 137 22.38 14.56 -0.16
CA VAL A 137 23.29 15.55 0.41
C VAL A 137 23.48 15.29 1.91
N THR A 138 24.71 15.43 2.40
CA THR A 138 25.09 15.26 3.82
C THR A 138 24.78 16.47 4.69
N LEU A 139 24.45 17.61 4.07
CA LEU A 139 24.06 18.82 4.77
C LEU A 139 22.68 18.64 5.38
N SER A 140 22.51 19.09 6.62
CA SER A 140 21.24 19.02 7.36
C SER A 140 20.13 19.95 6.85
N LYS A 141 20.30 20.57 5.66
CA LYS A 141 19.35 21.54 5.09
C LYS A 141 17.97 20.91 4.90
N GLY A 142 17.08 21.13 5.88
CA GLY A 142 15.69 20.69 5.90
C GLY A 142 15.42 19.30 6.48
N SER A 143 16.42 18.53 6.91
CA SER A 143 16.22 17.31 7.71
C SER A 143 17.53 16.81 8.33
N ILE A 144 17.63 16.88 9.66
CA ILE A 144 18.84 16.51 10.42
C ILE A 144 19.03 14.98 10.42
N TYR A 145 17.96 14.21 10.62
CA TYR A 145 18.02 12.75 10.66
C TYR A 145 18.42 12.14 9.31
N ARG A 146 17.84 12.63 8.22
CA ARG A 146 18.23 12.20 6.87
C ARG A 146 19.72 12.45 6.59
N ALA A 147 20.23 13.60 7.01
CA ALA A 147 21.64 13.94 6.87
C ALA A 147 22.54 13.07 7.76
N LYS A 148 22.10 12.71 8.98
CA LYS A 148 22.80 11.77 9.87
C LYS A 148 22.95 10.40 9.22
N ILE A 149 21.88 9.85 8.65
CA ILE A 149 21.90 8.56 7.93
C ILE A 149 22.83 8.64 6.72
N THR A 150 22.73 9.72 5.94
CA THR A 150 23.57 9.91 4.74
C THR A 150 25.07 9.98 5.11
N ARG A 151 25.42 10.68 6.20
CA ARG A 151 26.80 10.71 6.72
C ARG A 151 27.27 9.34 7.20
N PHE A 152 26.43 8.60 7.91
CA PHE A 152 26.75 7.24 8.33
C PHE A 152 27.04 6.34 7.13
N ILE A 153 26.17 6.34 6.11
CA ILE A 153 26.32 5.51 4.91
C ILE A 153 27.59 5.86 4.14
N ARG A 154 27.94 7.15 4.04
CA ARG A 154 29.20 7.59 3.39
C ARG A 154 30.45 7.17 4.16
N ARG A 155 30.38 7.17 5.50
CA ARG A 155 31.53 6.80 6.36
C ARG A 155 31.75 5.30 6.44
N PHE A 156 30.67 4.52 6.43
CA PHE A 156 30.69 3.07 6.60
C PHE A 156 30.19 2.39 5.32
N SER A 157 28.91 2.03 5.26
CA SER A 157 28.26 1.57 4.03
C SER A 157 26.73 1.57 4.21
N GLU A 158 26.01 1.51 3.09
CA GLU A 158 24.55 1.28 3.12
C GLU A 158 24.21 -0.10 3.71
N GLY A 159 25.06 -1.11 3.45
CA GLY A 159 24.88 -2.47 3.99
C GLY A 159 24.95 -2.51 5.51
N SER A 160 25.99 -1.89 6.09
CA SER A 160 26.16 -1.78 7.54
C SER A 160 24.98 -1.03 8.18
N TRP A 161 24.51 0.06 7.54
CA TRP A 161 23.34 0.78 8.02
C TRP A 161 22.08 -0.09 8.00
N LYS A 162 21.85 -0.87 6.93
CA LYS A 162 20.70 -1.78 6.82
C LYS A 162 20.72 -2.88 7.89
N ILE A 163 21.90 -3.44 8.17
CA ILE A 163 22.08 -4.46 9.22
C ILE A 163 21.76 -3.85 10.59
N ASN A 164 22.37 -2.72 10.92
CA ASN A 164 22.19 -2.05 12.23
C ASN A 164 20.75 -1.64 12.52
N ASN A 165 19.92 -1.45 11.48
CA ASN A 165 18.54 -1.01 11.62
C ASN A 165 17.50 -2.12 11.39
N ASN A 166 17.92 -3.38 11.22
CA ASN A 166 17.04 -4.51 10.88
C ASN A 166 16.19 -4.25 9.62
N TYR A 167 16.79 -3.64 8.59
CA TYR A 167 16.08 -3.20 7.38
C TYR A 167 15.39 -4.34 6.60
N ARG A 168 15.80 -5.60 6.82
CA ARG A 168 15.16 -6.79 6.22
C ARG A 168 13.66 -6.88 6.54
N LEU A 169 13.21 -6.30 7.65
CA LEU A 169 11.79 -6.28 8.02
C LEU A 169 10.90 -5.53 7.01
N ARG A 170 11.48 -4.69 6.14
CA ARG A 170 10.77 -4.09 5.02
C ARG A 170 10.13 -5.15 4.10
N TRP A 171 10.72 -6.33 3.93
CA TRP A 171 10.19 -7.35 3.01
C TRP A 171 8.79 -7.84 3.38
N ASN A 172 8.33 -7.64 4.62
CA ASN A 172 6.99 -8.04 5.03
C ASN A 172 5.88 -7.34 4.23
N VAL A 173 6.04 -6.07 3.84
CA VAL A 173 5.00 -5.39 3.03
C VAL A 173 4.97 -5.91 1.59
N GLU A 174 6.11 -6.36 1.05
CA GLU A 174 6.17 -7.01 -0.26
C GLU A 174 5.47 -8.39 -0.22
N ILE A 175 5.72 -9.15 0.86
CA ILE A 175 5.05 -10.43 1.11
C ILE A 175 3.53 -10.23 1.22
N TYR A 176 3.10 -9.22 1.96
CA TYR A 176 1.69 -8.84 2.11
C TYR A 176 1.04 -8.56 0.75
N PHE A 177 1.64 -7.70 -0.08
CA PHE A 177 1.11 -7.43 -1.42
C PHE A 177 1.12 -8.66 -2.32
N SER A 178 2.16 -9.50 -2.23
CA SER A 178 2.19 -10.77 -2.97
C SER A 178 1.03 -11.68 -2.57
N GLY A 179 0.72 -11.76 -1.28
CA GLY A 179 -0.43 -12.49 -0.74
C GLY A 179 -1.76 -12.00 -1.31
N ILE A 180 -2.03 -10.70 -1.21
CA ILE A 180 -3.24 -10.08 -1.76
C ILE A 180 -3.39 -10.40 -3.25
N LYS A 181 -2.33 -10.21 -4.02
CA LYS A 181 -2.35 -10.37 -5.48
C LYS A 181 -2.58 -11.82 -5.89
N ARG A 182 -2.06 -12.79 -5.13
CA ARG A 182 -2.34 -14.22 -5.36
C ARG A 182 -3.77 -14.58 -5.00
N LEU A 183 -4.32 -14.04 -3.91
CA LEU A 183 -5.67 -14.36 -3.44
C LEU A 183 -6.77 -13.72 -4.31
N PHE A 184 -6.63 -12.43 -4.61
CA PHE A 184 -7.69 -11.64 -5.26
C PHE A 184 -7.38 -11.23 -6.71
N GLY A 185 -6.19 -11.58 -7.21
CA GLY A 185 -5.71 -11.14 -8.51
C GLY A 185 -5.33 -9.66 -8.57
N GLU A 186 -4.57 -9.29 -9.59
CA GLU A 186 -4.06 -7.93 -9.79
C GLU A 186 -5.05 -7.00 -10.52
N THR A 187 -6.19 -7.53 -10.98
CA THR A 187 -7.17 -6.76 -11.76
C THR A 187 -8.34 -6.34 -10.89
N ILE A 188 -8.78 -5.09 -11.08
CA ILE A 188 -10.04 -4.56 -10.53
C ILE A 188 -11.16 -4.77 -11.57
N ARG A 189 -12.27 -5.36 -11.14
CA ARG A 189 -13.43 -5.69 -12.00
C ARG A 189 -14.43 -4.54 -12.08
N ALA A 190 -14.54 -3.73 -11.04
CA ALA A 190 -15.42 -2.58 -10.98
C ALA A 190 -15.07 -1.54 -12.06
N VAL A 191 -16.09 -0.84 -12.53
CA VAL A 191 -15.96 0.16 -13.61
C VAL A 191 -16.19 1.59 -13.12
N LYS A 192 -17.04 1.76 -12.11
CA LYS A 192 -17.32 3.08 -11.50
C LYS A 192 -16.22 3.43 -10.48
N PRO A 193 -15.73 4.68 -10.43
CA PRO A 193 -14.62 5.06 -9.55
C PRO A 193 -14.83 4.69 -8.07
N GLU A 194 -16.03 4.91 -7.54
CA GLU A 194 -16.35 4.64 -6.13
C GLU A 194 -16.29 3.13 -5.84
N ASN A 195 -16.80 2.34 -6.79
CA ASN A 195 -16.78 0.88 -6.68
C ASN A 195 -15.37 0.30 -6.89
N ILE A 196 -14.54 0.97 -7.67
CA ILE A 196 -13.14 0.59 -7.89
C ILE A 196 -12.36 0.75 -6.58
N VAL A 197 -12.53 1.90 -5.91
CA VAL A 197 -11.94 2.15 -4.60
C VAL A 197 -12.45 1.11 -3.60
N GLN A 198 -13.76 0.87 -3.54
CA GLN A 198 -14.33 -0.12 -2.64
C GLN A 198 -13.85 -1.55 -2.91
N GLU A 199 -13.77 -1.97 -4.17
CA GLU A 199 -13.22 -3.29 -4.50
C GLU A 199 -11.78 -3.41 -4.01
N MET A 200 -10.98 -2.37 -4.16
CA MET A 200 -9.61 -2.39 -3.64
C MET A 200 -9.58 -2.41 -2.11
N MET A 201 -10.44 -1.66 -1.43
CA MET A 201 -10.55 -1.70 0.04
C MET A 201 -10.89 -3.10 0.56
N LEU A 202 -11.77 -3.83 -0.15
CA LEU A 202 -12.15 -5.19 0.20
C LEU A 202 -11.09 -6.24 -0.10
N LYS A 203 -10.10 -5.94 -0.96
CA LYS A 203 -8.97 -6.85 -1.22
C LYS A 203 -7.87 -6.74 -0.17
N VAL A 204 -7.88 -5.67 0.62
CA VAL A 204 -6.83 -5.34 1.58
C VAL A 204 -7.27 -5.51 3.03
N TYR A 205 -8.58 -5.66 3.23
CA TYR A 205 -9.19 -6.16 4.47
C TYR A 205 -9.18 -7.68 4.48
#